data_AF-A0A926JK00-F1
#
_entry.id   AF-A0A926JK00-F1
#
_cell.length_a   1.000
_cell.length_b   1.000
_cell.length_c   1.000
_cell.angle_alpha   90.00
_cell.angle_beta   90.00
_cell.angle_gamma   90.00
#
_symmetry.space_group_name_H-M   'P 1'
#
loop_
_entity.id
_entity.type
_entity.pdbx_description
1 polymer ?
#
loop_
_entity_poly.entity_id
_entity_poly.type
_entity_poly.pdbx_seq_one_letter_code
_entity_poly.pdbx_strand_id
1 'polypeptide(L)'
;MTGPDHYREAERLTRQAGTWMDADTGWKAHLPTSERLAHRMADLAEAQVHATLANAAATALNDNATDEGGMPLEDYDAWREVAGVARKGAAK
;
A
#
# COMPACT_ATOMS: atom_id res chain seq x y z
N MET A 1 -6.79 4.18 -10.76
CA MET A 1 -6.41 3.89 -9.37
C MET A 1 -6.49 5.17 -8.58
N THR A 2 -7.12 5.11 -7.42
CA THR A 2 -7.20 6.17 -6.42
C THR A 2 -6.03 6.08 -5.43
N GLY A 3 -5.85 7.07 -4.56
CA GLY A 3 -4.86 7.00 -3.47
C GLY A 3 -4.99 5.74 -2.61
N PRO A 4 -6.19 5.39 -2.12
CA PRO A 4 -6.45 4.13 -1.43
C PRO A 4 -6.14 2.87 -2.26
N ASP A 5 -6.39 2.87 -3.58
CA ASP A 5 -6.01 1.74 -4.44
C ASP A 5 -4.50 1.57 -4.50
N HIS A 6 -3.75 2.67 -4.60
CA HIS A 6 -2.29 2.63 -4.54
C HIS A 6 -1.80 2.09 -3.19
N TYR A 7 -2.44 2.47 -2.08
CA TYR A 7 -2.10 1.90 -0.77
C TYR A 7 -2.31 0.37 -0.72
N ARG A 8 -3.49 -0.11 -1.12
CA ARG A 8 -3.80 -1.56 -1.14
C ARG A 8 -2.80 -2.34 -2.01
N GLU A 9 -2.43 -1.76 -3.15
CA GLU A 9 -1.49 -2.40 -4.07
C GLU A 9 -0.06 -2.44 -3.51
N ALA A 10 0.39 -1.37 -2.84
CA ALA A 10 1.66 -1.35 -2.14
C ALA A 10 1.75 -2.46 -1.07
N GLU A 11 0.67 -2.66 -0.30
CA GLU A 11 0.63 -3.76 0.67
C GLU A 11 0.63 -5.14 0.02
N ARG A 12 -0.14 -5.31 -1.06
CA ARG A 12 -0.23 -6.57 -1.81
C ARG A 12 1.15 -6.97 -2.34
N LEU A 13 1.85 -6.03 -2.97
CA LEU A 13 3.21 -6.21 -3.49
C LEU A 13 4.24 -6.46 -2.39
N THR A 14 4.11 -5.78 -1.24
CA THR A 14 4.99 -6.04 -0.08
C THR A 14 4.82 -7.46 0.46
N ARG A 15 3.57 -7.95 0.57
CA ARG A 15 3.29 -9.35 0.95
C ARG A 15 3.83 -10.33 -0.09
N GLN A 16 3.65 -10.04 -1.37
CA GLN A 16 4.19 -10.83 -2.48
C GLN A 16 5.72 -10.89 -2.42
N ALA A 17 6.37 -9.75 -2.16
CA ALA A 17 7.81 -9.65 -1.96
C ALA A 17 8.31 -10.58 -0.85
N GLY A 18 7.55 -10.67 0.26
CA GLY A 18 7.81 -11.59 1.36
C GLY A 18 7.82 -13.06 0.95
N THR A 19 6.96 -13.46 0.00
CA THR A 19 6.93 -14.86 -0.50
C THR A 19 8.20 -15.29 -1.23
N TRP A 20 9.07 -14.34 -1.62
CA TRP A 20 10.38 -14.65 -2.18
C TRP A 20 11.45 -14.93 -1.10
N MET A 21 11.22 -14.54 0.17
CA MET A 21 12.12 -14.87 1.29
C MET A 21 11.98 -16.33 1.74
N ASP A 22 10.77 -16.88 1.71
CA ASP A 22 10.49 -18.28 2.11
C ASP A 22 10.72 -19.28 0.97
N ALA A 23 11.38 -18.85 -0.11
CA ALA A 23 11.43 -19.59 -1.37
C ALA A 23 12.37 -20.81 -1.35
N ASP A 24 13.10 -21.05 -0.27
CA ASP A 24 13.89 -22.27 -0.07
C ASP A 24 12.99 -23.51 0.14
N THR A 25 11.70 -23.28 0.44
CA THR A 25 10.68 -24.33 0.50
C THR A 25 9.46 -23.93 -0.33
N GLY A 26 9.19 -24.63 -1.44
CA GLY A 26 8.00 -24.42 -2.26
C GLY A 26 8.26 -24.42 -3.78
N TRP A 27 7.25 -24.03 -4.56
CA TRP A 27 7.32 -24.08 -6.03
C TRP A 27 8.40 -23.16 -6.61
N LYS A 28 8.89 -22.16 -5.86
CA LYS A 28 9.95 -21.22 -6.27
C LYS A 28 11.37 -21.73 -6.00
N ALA A 29 11.53 -22.85 -5.30
CA ALA A 29 12.84 -23.37 -4.90
C ALA A 29 13.74 -23.78 -6.07
N HIS A 30 13.14 -24.10 -7.23
CA HIS A 30 13.88 -24.47 -8.44
C HIS A 30 14.54 -23.27 -9.15
N LEU A 31 14.14 -22.04 -8.82
CA LEU A 31 14.70 -20.83 -9.44
C LEU A 31 16.07 -20.50 -8.83
N PRO A 32 17.05 -19.99 -9.60
CA PRO A 32 18.30 -19.49 -9.05
C PRO A 32 18.09 -18.38 -8.01
N THR A 33 18.94 -18.34 -6.98
CA THR A 33 18.85 -17.30 -5.92
C THR A 33 18.86 -15.88 -6.49
N SER A 34 19.66 -15.61 -7.53
CA SER A 34 19.72 -14.31 -8.19
C SER A 34 18.39 -13.91 -8.82
N GLU A 35 17.67 -14.84 -9.43
CA GLU A 35 16.36 -14.60 -10.05
C GLU A 35 15.29 -14.31 -8.99
N ARG A 36 15.30 -15.07 -7.88
CA ARG A 36 14.40 -14.82 -6.74
C ARG A 36 14.62 -13.43 -6.13
N LEU A 37 15.88 -13.02 -5.99
CA LEU A 37 16.23 -11.69 -5.51
C LEU A 37 15.79 -10.60 -6.48
N ALA A 38 15.95 -10.80 -7.79
CA ALA A 38 15.51 -9.83 -8.80
C ALA A 38 13.99 -9.62 -8.75
N HIS A 39 13.19 -10.68 -8.70
CA HIS A 39 11.74 -10.57 -8.56
C HIS A 39 11.31 -9.89 -7.26
N ARG A 40 11.94 -10.25 -6.14
CA ARG A 40 11.69 -9.59 -4.86
C ARG A 40 11.97 -8.09 -4.93
N MET A 41 13.08 -7.70 -5.54
CA MET A 41 13.44 -6.29 -5.69
C MET A 41 12.47 -5.55 -6.61
N ALA A 42 11.99 -6.17 -7.68
CA ALA A 42 10.98 -5.59 -8.56
C ALA A 42 9.66 -5.34 -7.81
N ASP A 43 9.15 -6.34 -7.08
CA ASP A 43 7.93 -6.22 -6.29
C ASP A 43 8.05 -5.11 -5.23
N LEU A 44 9.20 -5.01 -4.53
CA LEU A 44 9.44 -3.95 -3.54
C LEU A 44 9.56 -2.55 -4.16
N ALA A 45 10.20 -2.44 -5.33
CA ALA A 45 10.33 -1.17 -6.03
C ALA A 45 8.96 -0.67 -6.49
N GLU A 46 8.13 -1.55 -7.04
CA GLU A 46 6.76 -1.22 -7.43
C GLU A 46 5.92 -0.86 -6.20
N ALA A 47 6.02 -1.62 -5.11
CA ALA A 47 5.34 -1.29 -3.86
C ALA A 47 5.69 0.13 -3.36
N GLN A 48 6.96 0.52 -3.46
CA GLN A 48 7.43 1.85 -3.06
C GLN A 48 6.84 2.97 -3.94
N VAL A 49 6.72 2.75 -5.26
CA VAL A 49 6.06 3.69 -6.18
C VAL A 49 4.60 3.89 -5.77
N HIS A 50 3.88 2.79 -5.54
CA HIS A 50 2.49 2.84 -5.11
C HIS A 50 2.34 3.54 -3.75
N ALA A 51 3.19 3.24 -2.76
CA ALA A 51 3.18 3.92 -1.47
C ALA A 51 3.44 5.44 -1.60
N THR A 52 4.32 5.85 -2.52
CA THR A 52 4.61 7.26 -2.78
C THR A 52 3.41 7.97 -3.41
N LEU A 53 2.76 7.35 -4.40
CA LEU A 53 1.55 7.89 -5.03
C LEU A 53 0.39 7.98 -4.04
N ALA A 54 0.22 6.97 -3.19
CA ALA A 54 -0.74 6.98 -2.09
C ALA A 54 -0.48 8.16 -1.14
N ASN A 55 0.77 8.36 -0.71
CA ASN A 55 1.15 9.48 0.17
C ASN A 55 0.90 10.86 -0.49
N ALA A 56 1.24 11.00 -1.78
CA ALA A 56 0.99 12.23 -2.53
C ALA A 56 -0.52 12.54 -2.62
N ALA A 57 -1.35 11.53 -2.89
CA ALA A 57 -2.80 11.67 -2.94
C ALA A 57 -3.38 12.07 -1.57
N ALA A 58 -2.96 11.41 -0.49
CA ALA A 58 -3.38 11.76 0.87
C ALA A 58 -3.00 13.20 1.25
N THR A 59 -1.81 13.64 0.83
CA THR A 59 -1.32 15.01 1.08
C THR A 59 -2.11 16.04 0.28
N ALA A 60 -2.35 15.80 -1.01
CA ALA A 60 -3.11 16.70 -1.87
C ALA A 60 -4.55 16.92 -1.36
N LEU A 61 -5.19 15.86 -0.85
CA LEU A 61 -6.52 15.94 -0.26
C LEU A 61 -6.55 16.66 1.10
N ASN A 62 -5.41 16.76 1.78
CA ASN A 62 -5.29 17.46 3.05
C ASN A 62 -4.97 18.95 2.88
N ASP A 63 -4.46 19.37 1.70
CA ASP A 63 -4.04 20.74 1.38
C ASP A 63 -5.16 21.62 0.81
N ASN A 64 -6.41 21.39 1.26
CA ASN A 64 -7.56 22.16 0.78
C ASN A 64 -7.48 23.61 1.27
N ALA A 65 -7.08 24.47 0.33
CA ALA A 65 -7.03 25.91 0.48
C ALA A 65 -8.43 26.53 0.44
N THR A 66 -8.60 27.47 1.37
CA THR A 66 -9.45 28.68 1.44
C THR A 66 -10.85 28.69 2.04
N ASP A 67 -11.62 27.59 2.17
CA ASP A 67 -13.03 27.78 2.56
C ASP A 67 -13.58 26.75 3.57
N GLU A 68 -13.17 25.47 3.48
CA GLU A 68 -13.61 24.40 4.38
C GLU A 68 -12.44 23.43 4.61
N GLY A 69 -11.65 23.65 5.68
CA GLY A 69 -10.40 22.93 5.90
C GLY A 69 -10.57 21.43 6.17
N GLY A 70 -10.12 20.60 5.23
CA GLY A 70 -9.96 19.15 5.44
C GLY A 70 -10.26 18.30 4.19
N MET A 71 -9.93 17.00 4.28
CA MET A 71 -10.27 15.98 3.28
C MET A 71 -11.80 15.76 3.22
N PRO A 72 -12.41 15.67 2.02
CA PRO A 72 -13.83 15.32 1.88
C PRO A 72 -14.19 14.03 2.63
N LEU A 73 -15.39 13.96 3.21
CA LEU A 73 -15.81 12.81 4.04
C LEU A 73 -15.74 11.47 3.28
N GLU A 74 -16.08 11.46 1.99
CA GLU A 74 -16.02 10.27 1.14
C GLU A 74 -14.59 9.76 0.97
N ASP A 75 -13.65 10.68 0.71
CA ASP A 75 -12.23 10.35 0.61
C ASP A 75 -11.67 9.90 1.97
N TYR A 76 -12.08 10.56 3.05
CA TYR A 76 -11.71 10.18 4.41
C TYR A 76 -12.13 8.75 4.73
N ASP A 77 -13.39 8.38 4.45
CA ASP A 77 -13.88 7.03 4.70
C ASP A 77 -13.15 5.99 3.84
N ALA A 78 -12.83 6.30 2.59
CA ALA A 78 -12.05 5.41 1.71
C ALA A 78 -10.62 5.19 2.24
N TRP A 79 -9.94 6.25 2.68
CA TRP A 79 -8.62 6.15 3.33
C TRP A 79 -8.67 5.40 4.65
N ARG A 80 -9.71 5.64 5.44
CA ARG A 80 -9.92 5.03 6.75
C ARG A 80 -10.16 3.53 6.66
N GLU A 81 -10.91 3.09 5.65
CA GLU A 81 -11.12 1.67 5.37
C GLU A 81 -9.78 0.96 5.08
N VAL A 82 -8.96 1.52 4.20
CA VAL A 82 -7.70 0.88 3.79
C VAL A 82 -6.62 0.94 4.86
N ALA A 83 -6.56 2.03 5.63
CA ALA A 83 -5.59 2.19 6.71
C ALA A 83 -5.96 1.40 7.99
N GLY A 84 -7.12 0.74 8.02
CA GLY A 84 -7.56 -0.08 9.15
C GLY A 84 -7.91 0.71 10.42
N VAL A 85 -8.28 1.99 10.31
CA VAL A 85 -8.51 2.86 11.48
C VAL A 85 -9.96 2.69 12.01
N ALA A 86 -10.10 2.02 13.16
CA ALA A 86 -11.39 1.84 13.84
C ALA A 86 -12.03 3.19 14.28
N ARG A 87 -13.37 3.28 14.30
CA ARG A 87 -14.06 4.49 14.83
C ARG A 87 -13.77 4.55 16.32
N LYS A 88 -13.29 5.70 16.83
CA LYS A 88 -13.38 6.00 18.26
C LYS A 88 -14.86 5.93 18.65
N GLY A 89 -15.26 4.84 19.30
CA GLY A 89 -16.65 4.54 19.68
C GLY A 89 -17.19 3.16 19.31
N ALA A 90 -16.47 2.37 18.51
CA ALA A 90 -16.89 1.01 18.12
C ALA A 90 -16.33 -0.12 19.02
N ALA A 91 -15.90 0.20 20.24
CA ALA A 91 -15.69 -0.80 21.27
C ALA A 91 -17.00 -0.94 22.07
N LYS A 92 -17.73 -2.01 21.80
CA LYS A 92 -18.75 -2.56 22.70
C LYS A 92 -18.40 -4.00 23.00
#